data_AF-A0A945D782-F1
#
_entry.id   AF-A0A945D782-F1
#
_cell.length_a   1.000
_cell.length_b   1.000
_cell.length_c   1.000
_cell.angle_alpha   90.00
_cell.angle_beta   90.00
_cell.angle_gamma   90.00
#
_symmetry.space_group_name_H-M   'P 1'
#
loop_
_entity.id
_entity.type
_entity.pdbx_description
1 polymer ?
#
loop_
_entity_poly.entity_id
_entity_poly.type
_entity_poly.pdbx_seq_one_letter_code
_entity_poly.pdbx_strand_id
1 'polypeptide(L)'
;MSGNLLLKPIVIGFAILTASCSNQVALLDQTTAKGDAFTTGLANEYRKIARFEAFEMVDWKDAEHFAAKGLAAASGLHVTPEDPDKRQTPREALGDLKEGRRRLVAILETGVRYGDPETSARAQARFDCWVEQQEENWQQDHITACKSGFENALSKLEASPEVQAARFTMILFPFDSARIVPDEMQTMAELIRIAGNFGFSVIEVEGHTDRQGTALYNKSLSRSRADAVSLALAMQGIPPELVKVSAHGESRPRVTTADGVREPLNRRVEIWVRKPLEHAMTKTNGQYNTARVE
;
A
#
# COMPACT_ATOMS: atom_id res chain seq x y z
N MET A 1 2.71 -31.72 78.42
CA MET A 1 3.19 -30.33 78.39
C MET A 1 4.08 -30.16 77.19
N SER A 2 3.94 -29.00 76.52
CA SER A 2 4.77 -28.50 75.41
C SER A 2 4.35 -28.95 74.00
N GLY A 3 3.40 -28.20 73.43
CA GLY A 3 3.17 -28.17 71.98
C GLY A 3 4.15 -27.21 71.31
N ASN A 4 4.82 -27.68 70.24
CA ASN A 4 5.62 -26.85 69.35
C ASN A 4 4.82 -26.58 68.07
N LEU A 5 4.35 -25.34 67.93
CA LEU A 5 3.75 -24.84 66.70
C LEU A 5 4.85 -24.11 65.90
N LEU A 6 5.43 -24.78 64.90
CA LEU A 6 6.37 -24.17 63.97
C LEU A 6 5.58 -23.44 62.87
N LEU A 7 5.48 -22.11 62.97
CA LEU A 7 5.04 -21.25 61.86
C LEU A 7 6.09 -21.28 60.74
N LYS A 8 5.70 -21.69 59.53
CA LYS A 8 6.49 -21.47 58.31
C LYS A 8 6.19 -20.06 57.78
N PRO A 9 7.20 -19.29 57.35
CA PRO A 9 6.96 -17.99 56.71
C PRO A 9 6.34 -18.21 55.34
N ILE A 10 5.16 -17.63 55.11
CA ILE A 10 4.55 -17.53 53.79
C ILE A 10 5.28 -16.40 53.07
N VAL A 11 6.13 -16.75 52.10
CA VAL A 11 6.70 -15.80 51.16
C VAL A 11 5.58 -15.42 50.18
N ILE A 12 4.93 -14.29 50.45
CA ILE A 12 4.01 -13.69 49.48
C ILE A 12 4.87 -13.02 48.42
N GLY A 13 5.13 -13.75 47.33
CA GLY A 13 5.73 -13.18 46.13
C GLY A 13 4.78 -12.15 45.54
N PHE A 14 5.14 -10.87 45.69
CA PHE A 14 4.44 -9.77 45.03
C PHE A 14 4.81 -9.84 43.54
N ALA A 15 3.95 -10.47 42.74
CA ALA A 15 4.04 -10.40 41.28
C ALA A 15 3.62 -8.98 40.86
N ILE A 16 4.59 -8.10 40.71
CA ILE A 16 4.39 -6.80 40.08
C ILE A 16 4.16 -7.09 38.59
N LEU A 17 2.89 -7.19 38.19
CA LEU A 17 2.48 -7.08 36.80
C LEU A 17 2.71 -5.62 36.38
N THR A 18 3.92 -5.29 35.93
CA THR A 18 4.14 -4.02 35.24
C THR A 18 3.38 -4.10 33.92
N ALA A 19 2.23 -3.44 33.86
CA ALA A 19 1.61 -3.05 32.59
C ALA A 19 2.63 -2.17 31.87
N SER A 20 3.45 -2.80 31.02
CA SER A 20 4.40 -2.07 30.19
C SER A 20 3.57 -1.27 29.20
N CYS A 21 3.42 0.04 29.43
CA CYS A 21 3.01 0.95 28.38
C CYS A 21 4.00 0.74 27.24
N SER A 22 3.57 0.07 26.17
CA SER A 22 4.39 -0.17 25.00
C SER A 22 4.66 1.18 24.34
N ASN A 23 5.86 1.71 24.52
CA ASN A 23 6.35 2.87 23.78
C ASN A 23 6.63 2.40 22.35
N GLN A 24 5.69 2.67 21.43
CA GLN A 24 5.80 2.20 20.04
C GLN A 24 6.97 2.86 19.33
N VAL A 25 7.34 4.08 19.70
CA VAL A 25 8.53 4.78 19.16
C VAL A 25 9.79 3.97 19.46
N ALA A 26 9.98 3.54 20.71
CA ALA A 26 11.11 2.70 21.11
C ALA A 26 11.08 1.31 20.46
N LEU A 27 9.89 0.73 20.30
CA LEU A 27 9.72 -0.54 19.60
C LEU A 27 10.10 -0.41 18.11
N LEU A 28 9.66 0.65 17.43
CA LEU A 28 9.97 0.90 16.02
C LEU A 28 11.47 1.15 15.80
N ASP A 29 12.14 1.84 16.72
CA ASP A 29 13.59 2.05 16.70
C ASP A 29 14.38 0.74 16.73
N GLN A 30 13.88 -0.26 17.44
CA GLN A 30 14.50 -1.59 17.56
C GLN A 30 14.04 -2.56 16.46
N THR A 31 12.99 -2.20 15.71
CA THR A 31 12.39 -3.09 14.72
C THR A 31 13.19 -3.11 13.43
N THR A 32 13.66 -4.30 13.05
CA THR A 32 14.16 -4.58 11.70
C THR A 32 12.97 -4.86 10.77
N ALA A 33 12.84 -4.07 9.69
CA ALA A 33 11.80 -4.28 8.70
C ALA A 33 12.01 -5.60 7.93
N LYS A 34 10.90 -6.30 7.65
CA LYS A 34 10.87 -7.60 6.95
C LYS A 34 10.04 -7.56 5.66
N GLY A 35 9.67 -6.36 5.21
CA GLY A 35 8.85 -6.14 4.02
C GLY A 35 9.65 -6.04 2.72
N ASP A 36 8.95 -5.73 1.63
CA ASP A 36 9.58 -5.34 0.37
C ASP A 36 10.36 -4.01 0.52
N ALA A 37 11.06 -3.60 -0.54
CA ALA A 37 11.84 -2.38 -0.53
C ALA A 37 11.00 -1.13 -0.20
N PHE A 38 9.75 -1.08 -0.67
CA PHE A 38 8.85 0.05 -0.40
C PHE A 38 8.43 0.11 1.06
N THR A 39 7.91 -0.98 1.61
CA THR A 39 7.44 -1.07 3.00
C THR A 39 8.60 -0.91 3.99
N THR A 40 9.79 -1.40 3.65
CA THR A 40 11.02 -1.12 4.40
C THR A 40 11.39 0.37 4.37
N GLY A 41 11.37 1.00 3.18
CA GLY A 41 11.61 2.43 3.04
C GLY A 41 10.59 3.27 3.82
N LEU A 42 9.32 2.88 3.76
CA LEU A 42 8.22 3.57 4.44
C LEU A 42 8.32 3.46 5.96
N ALA A 43 8.68 2.28 6.48
CA ALA A 43 8.97 2.10 7.90
C ALA A 43 10.10 3.02 8.38
N ASN A 44 11.15 3.20 7.56
CA ASN A 44 12.26 4.08 7.88
C ASN A 44 11.85 5.56 7.87
N GLU A 45 11.00 5.99 6.93
CA GLU A 45 10.50 7.38 6.90
C GLU A 45 9.56 7.66 8.08
N TYR A 46 8.63 6.75 8.41
CA TYR A 46 7.78 6.91 9.60
C TYR A 46 8.56 6.89 10.91
N ARG A 47 9.67 6.12 11.01
CA ARG A 47 10.57 6.18 12.17
C ARG A 47 11.15 7.58 12.36
N LYS A 48 11.50 8.28 11.28
CA LYS A 48 12.01 9.66 11.35
C LYS A 48 10.94 10.61 11.86
N ILE A 49 9.71 10.51 11.34
CA ILE A 49 8.59 11.35 11.77
C ILE A 49 8.28 11.08 13.24
N ALA A 50 8.11 9.82 13.65
CA ALA A 50 7.81 9.47 15.05
C ALA A 50 8.86 10.00 16.04
N ARG A 51 10.15 9.99 15.67
CA ARG A 51 11.22 10.56 16.49
C ARG A 51 11.18 12.08 16.55
N PHE A 52 10.93 12.73 15.42
CA PHE A 52 10.79 14.18 15.35
C PHE A 52 9.64 14.65 16.25
N GLU A 53 8.47 14.01 16.14
CA GLU A 53 7.33 14.31 17.00
C GLU A 53 7.65 14.08 18.48
N ALA A 54 8.25 12.93 18.83
CA ALA A 54 8.53 12.60 20.23
C ALA A 54 9.58 13.51 20.89
N PHE A 55 10.65 13.87 20.17
CA PHE A 55 11.86 14.43 20.78
C PHE A 55 12.13 15.87 20.40
N GLU A 56 11.60 16.36 19.28
CA GLU A 56 11.74 17.76 18.88
C GLU A 56 10.45 18.54 19.17
N MET A 57 9.28 17.96 18.87
CA MET A 57 7.98 18.59 19.08
C MET A 57 7.36 18.28 20.45
N VAL A 58 7.78 17.17 21.06
CA VAL A 58 7.22 16.62 22.30
C VAL A 58 5.73 16.27 22.17
N ASP A 59 5.29 15.93 20.95
CA ASP A 59 3.97 15.38 20.67
C ASP A 59 4.01 13.85 20.67
N TRP A 60 3.71 13.27 21.83
CA TRP A 60 3.68 11.82 21.98
C TRP A 60 2.49 11.15 21.29
N LYS A 61 1.40 11.88 21.03
CA LYS A 61 0.20 11.31 20.41
C LYS A 61 0.48 11.07 18.92
N ASP A 62 1.02 12.06 18.23
CA ASP A 62 1.40 11.91 16.82
C ASP A 62 2.66 11.04 16.65
N ALA A 63 3.60 11.08 17.60
CA ALA A 63 4.72 10.15 17.63
C ALA A 63 4.25 8.68 17.69
N GLU A 64 3.31 8.34 18.58
CA GLU A 64 2.76 6.98 18.70
C GLU A 64 1.94 6.59 17.47
N HIS A 65 1.20 7.53 16.86
CA HIS A 65 0.48 7.30 15.62
C HIS A 65 1.42 6.91 14.47
N PHE A 66 2.48 7.70 14.24
CA PHE A 66 3.46 7.39 13.21
C PHE A 66 4.31 6.17 13.53
N ALA A 67 4.59 5.91 14.81
CA ALA A 67 5.25 4.69 15.23
C ALA A 67 4.41 3.45 14.90
N ALA A 68 3.09 3.49 15.13
CA ALA A 68 2.17 2.41 14.75
C ALA A 68 2.19 2.16 13.24
N LYS A 69 2.14 3.22 12.42
CA LYS A 69 2.26 3.12 10.96
C LYS A 69 3.61 2.55 10.54
N GLY A 70 4.70 2.97 11.18
CA GLY A 70 6.03 2.46 10.94
C GLY A 70 6.17 0.98 11.27
N LEU A 71 5.60 0.51 12.39
CA LEU A 71 5.59 -0.90 12.79
C LEU A 71 4.78 -1.76 11.81
N ALA A 72 3.62 -1.27 11.39
CA ALA A 72 2.83 -1.90 10.35
C ALA A 72 3.66 -2.04 9.06
N ALA A 73 4.24 -0.95 8.53
CA ALA A 73 5.09 -1.01 7.36
C ALA A 73 6.29 -1.96 7.55
N ALA A 74 6.93 -1.94 8.71
CA ALA A 74 8.06 -2.82 9.03
C ALA A 74 7.70 -4.32 9.01
N SER A 75 6.45 -4.66 9.32
CA SER A 75 5.93 -6.03 9.21
C SER A 75 5.67 -6.48 7.76
N GLY A 76 5.92 -5.61 6.77
CA GLY A 76 5.60 -5.83 5.37
C GLY A 76 4.19 -5.38 4.98
N LEU A 77 3.52 -4.61 5.84
CA LEU A 77 2.18 -4.13 5.58
C LEU A 77 2.17 -2.96 4.62
N HIS A 78 1.31 -3.03 3.60
CA HIS A 78 1.00 -1.85 2.77
C HIS A 78 0.09 -0.91 3.57
N VAL A 79 0.71 0.05 4.25
CA VAL A 79 0.02 1.14 4.94
C VAL A 79 -0.47 2.15 3.89
N THR A 80 -1.70 2.63 4.02
CA THR A 80 -2.27 3.64 3.11
C THR A 80 -1.90 5.07 3.53
N PRO A 81 -1.83 6.03 2.60
CA PRO A 81 -1.71 7.45 2.93
C PRO A 81 -2.85 7.92 3.85
N GLU A 82 -2.55 8.89 4.72
CA GLU A 82 -3.51 9.55 5.63
C GLU A 82 -4.78 9.95 4.88
N ASP A 83 -5.90 9.92 5.58
CA ASP A 83 -7.19 10.35 5.05
C ASP A 83 -7.52 11.72 5.67
N PRO A 84 -7.44 12.82 4.90
CA PRO A 84 -7.72 14.17 5.42
C PRO A 84 -9.11 14.30 6.04
N ASP A 85 -10.09 13.49 5.61
CA ASP A 85 -11.44 13.49 6.16
C ASP A 85 -11.52 12.86 7.57
N LYS A 86 -10.48 12.14 8.01
CA LYS A 86 -10.38 11.54 9.34
C LYS A 86 -9.58 12.38 10.34
N ARG A 87 -9.03 13.51 9.89
CA ARG A 87 -8.17 14.42 10.65
C ARG A 87 -8.88 15.76 10.83
N GLN A 88 -8.62 16.49 11.92
CA GLN A 88 -9.30 17.77 12.21
C GLN A 88 -8.67 18.95 11.43
N THR A 89 -8.51 18.80 10.11
CA THR A 89 -7.81 19.78 9.26
C THR A 89 -8.69 21.00 8.91
N PRO A 90 -8.10 22.21 8.75
CA PRO A 90 -8.82 23.41 8.32
C PRO A 90 -9.51 23.23 6.97
N ARG A 91 -10.72 23.79 6.83
CA ARG A 91 -11.58 23.60 5.64
C ARG A 91 -10.92 24.13 4.36
N GLU A 92 -10.15 25.19 4.49
CA GLU A 92 -9.39 25.82 3.41
C GLU A 92 -8.27 24.92 2.87
N ALA A 93 -7.69 24.05 3.69
CA ALA A 93 -6.61 23.15 3.30
C ALA A 93 -7.12 21.80 2.75
N LEU A 94 -8.36 21.41 3.08
CA LEU A 94 -8.94 20.13 2.68
C LEU A 94 -8.93 19.90 1.16
N GLY A 95 -9.13 20.94 0.35
CA GLY A 95 -9.09 20.81 -1.11
C GLY A 95 -7.72 20.33 -1.59
N ASP A 96 -6.67 21.02 -1.16
CA ASP A 96 -5.27 20.71 -1.46
C ASP A 96 -4.86 19.33 -0.95
N LEU A 97 -5.21 18.98 0.29
CA LEU A 97 -4.88 17.68 0.88
C LEU A 97 -5.58 16.53 0.17
N LYS A 98 -6.85 16.69 -0.20
CA LYS A 98 -7.60 15.68 -0.95
C LYS A 98 -7.02 15.47 -2.34
N GLU A 99 -6.64 16.55 -3.01
CA GLU A 99 -6.01 16.47 -4.32
C GLU A 99 -4.63 15.81 -4.25
N GLY A 100 -3.80 16.19 -3.26
CA GLY A 100 -2.52 15.55 -3.00
C GLY A 100 -2.67 14.05 -2.73
N ARG A 101 -3.63 13.67 -1.88
CA ARG A 101 -3.93 12.26 -1.61
C ARG A 101 -4.33 11.51 -2.86
N ARG A 102 -5.22 12.09 -3.67
CA ARG A 102 -5.72 11.49 -4.91
C ARG A 102 -4.57 11.21 -5.88
N ARG A 103 -3.68 12.18 -6.10
CA ARG A 103 -2.48 12.02 -6.94
C ARG A 103 -1.54 10.95 -6.40
N LEU A 104 -1.26 10.97 -5.10
CA LEU A 104 -0.39 10.00 -4.44
C LEU A 104 -0.94 8.57 -4.54
N VAL A 105 -2.22 8.37 -4.22
CA VAL A 105 -2.85 7.05 -4.31
C VAL A 105 -2.83 6.56 -5.75
N ALA A 106 -3.21 7.41 -6.71
CA ALA A 106 -3.20 7.07 -8.12
C ALA A 106 -1.80 6.63 -8.59
N ILE A 107 -0.73 7.34 -8.19
CA ILE A 107 0.62 6.96 -8.61
C ILE A 107 1.12 5.71 -7.91
N LEU A 108 0.87 5.52 -6.62
CA LEU A 108 1.27 4.30 -5.92
C LEU A 108 0.56 3.07 -6.51
N GLU A 109 -0.66 3.24 -6.99
CA GLU A 109 -1.44 2.24 -7.73
C GLU A 109 -0.92 1.98 -9.14
N THR A 110 0.01 2.78 -9.67
CA THR A 110 0.75 2.42 -10.90
C THR A 110 1.89 1.43 -10.65
N GLY A 111 2.07 0.97 -9.41
CA GLY A 111 3.09 -0.04 -9.12
C GLY A 111 4.49 0.56 -9.11
N VAL A 112 4.61 1.88 -9.28
CA VAL A 112 5.85 2.64 -9.13
C VAL A 112 6.54 2.35 -7.80
N ARG A 113 5.78 1.97 -6.76
CA ARG A 113 6.32 1.53 -5.47
C ARG A 113 7.32 0.37 -5.58
N TYR A 114 7.26 -0.45 -6.64
CA TYR A 114 8.20 -1.54 -6.86
C TYR A 114 9.40 -1.11 -7.73
N GLY A 115 9.24 -0.09 -8.58
CA GLY A 115 10.31 0.44 -9.45
C GLY A 115 11.15 1.54 -8.80
N ASP A 116 10.52 2.43 -8.03
CA ASP A 116 11.16 3.47 -7.22
C ASP A 116 10.59 3.44 -5.78
N PRO A 117 10.92 2.39 -5.00
CA PRO A 117 10.39 2.18 -3.65
C PRO A 117 10.76 3.31 -2.68
N GLU A 118 11.96 3.86 -2.77
CA GLU A 118 12.43 4.90 -1.85
C GLU A 118 11.71 6.23 -2.07
N THR A 119 11.57 6.67 -3.33
CA THR A 119 10.84 7.91 -3.63
C THR A 119 9.36 7.76 -3.32
N SER A 120 8.79 6.57 -3.58
CA SER A 120 7.39 6.24 -3.23
C SER A 120 7.15 6.31 -1.73
N ALA A 121 8.04 5.71 -0.92
CA ALA A 121 7.96 5.76 0.54
C ALA A 121 8.07 7.20 1.06
N ARG A 122 9.01 7.98 0.51
CA ARG A 122 9.18 9.40 0.85
C ARG A 122 7.95 10.23 0.51
N ALA A 123 7.38 10.04 -0.68
CA ALA A 123 6.18 10.75 -1.10
C ALA A 123 5.03 10.49 -0.13
N GLN A 124 4.79 9.23 0.23
CA GLN A 124 3.73 8.89 1.19
C GLN A 124 3.99 9.46 2.59
N ALA A 125 5.19 9.28 3.14
CA ALA A 125 5.50 9.79 4.47
C ALA A 125 5.44 11.33 4.54
N ARG A 126 5.86 12.04 3.48
CA ARG A 126 5.76 13.50 3.41
C ARG A 126 4.33 14.00 3.24
N PHE A 127 3.50 13.29 2.49
CA PHE A 127 2.07 13.57 2.44
C PHE A 127 1.43 13.43 3.82
N ASP A 128 1.72 12.33 4.53
CA ASP A 128 1.16 12.09 5.85
C ASP A 128 1.63 13.13 6.88
N CYS A 129 2.91 13.53 6.83
CA CYS A 129 3.42 14.65 7.62
C CYS A 129 2.69 15.95 7.28
N TRP A 130 2.42 16.23 6.00
CA TRP A 130 1.70 17.44 5.62
C TRP A 130 0.27 17.44 6.17
N VAL A 131 -0.44 16.31 6.12
CA VAL A 131 -1.79 16.19 6.71
C VAL A 131 -1.76 16.48 8.22
N GLU A 132 -0.79 15.92 8.94
CA GLU A 132 -0.65 16.10 10.39
C GLU A 132 -0.26 17.54 10.75
N GLN A 133 0.82 18.10 10.18
CA GLN A 133 1.22 19.49 10.46
C GLN A 133 0.13 20.50 10.09
N GLN A 134 -0.68 20.18 9.07
CA GLN A 134 -1.81 21.01 8.65
C GLN A 134 -3.03 20.88 9.59
N GLU A 135 -3.19 19.77 10.30
CA GLU A 135 -4.17 19.61 11.38
C GLU A 135 -3.82 20.52 12.56
N GLU A 136 -2.55 20.62 12.91
CA GLU A 136 -2.11 21.52 13.99
C GLU A 136 -2.15 23.00 13.61
N ASN A 137 -1.85 23.32 12.34
CA ASN A 137 -2.02 24.63 11.70
C ASN A 137 -1.33 25.82 12.43
N TRP A 138 -0.16 25.61 13.03
CA TRP A 138 0.57 26.65 13.77
C TRP A 138 2.02 26.83 13.31
N GLN A 139 2.71 25.77 12.91
CA GLN A 139 4.10 25.84 12.44
C GLN A 139 4.18 25.87 10.91
N GLN A 140 4.07 27.08 10.35
CA GLN A 140 4.02 27.26 8.89
C GLN A 140 5.26 26.70 8.17
N ASP A 141 6.44 26.76 8.79
CA ASP A 141 7.67 26.23 8.20
C ASP A 141 7.63 24.69 8.08
N HIS A 142 7.05 23.99 9.06
CA HIS A 142 6.91 22.53 9.01
C HIS A 142 5.86 22.09 8.01
N ILE A 143 4.71 22.77 7.97
CA ILE A 143 3.68 22.57 6.93
C ILE A 143 4.32 22.71 5.54
N THR A 144 5.11 23.77 5.34
CA THR A 144 5.77 24.06 4.08
C THR A 144 6.84 23.01 3.74
N ALA A 145 7.65 22.59 4.73
CA ALA A 145 8.66 21.56 4.54
C ALA A 145 8.04 20.20 4.16
N CYS A 146 6.94 19.80 4.80
CA CYS A 146 6.26 18.55 4.48
C CYS A 146 5.51 18.61 3.14
N LYS A 147 4.80 19.71 2.84
CA LYS A 147 4.15 19.91 1.52
C LYS A 147 5.17 19.94 0.38
N SER A 148 6.25 20.70 0.50
CA SER A 148 7.29 20.77 -0.55
C SER A 148 8.03 19.44 -0.71
N GLY A 149 8.33 18.75 0.39
CA GLY A 149 8.90 17.40 0.36
C GLY A 149 7.99 16.39 -0.35
N PHE A 150 6.68 16.50 -0.15
CA PHE A 150 5.68 15.70 -0.84
C PHE A 150 5.65 16.00 -2.34
N GLU A 151 5.49 17.27 -2.74
CA GLU A 151 5.41 17.64 -4.15
C GLU A 151 6.71 17.30 -4.93
N ASN A 152 7.87 17.47 -4.30
CA ASN A 152 9.15 17.10 -4.90
C ASN A 152 9.28 15.58 -5.13
N ALA A 153 8.86 14.77 -4.15
CA ALA A 153 8.88 13.32 -4.29
C ALA A 153 7.84 12.84 -5.31
N LEU A 154 6.62 13.40 -5.26
CA LEU A 154 5.53 13.02 -6.14
C LEU A 154 5.82 13.39 -7.60
N SER A 155 6.30 14.60 -7.86
CA SER A 155 6.66 15.04 -9.22
C SER A 155 7.77 14.16 -9.85
N LYS A 156 8.74 13.70 -9.04
CA LYS A 156 9.75 12.74 -9.50
C LYS A 156 9.13 11.40 -9.91
N LEU A 157 8.15 10.90 -9.15
CA LEU A 157 7.41 9.68 -9.51
C LEU A 157 6.57 9.91 -10.77
N GLU A 158 5.86 11.04 -10.86
CA GLU A 158 5.02 11.39 -12.03
C GLU A 158 5.86 11.50 -13.31
N ALA A 159 7.12 11.90 -13.18
CA ALA A 159 8.08 11.95 -14.28
C ALA A 159 8.77 10.62 -14.59
N SER A 160 8.61 9.56 -13.79
CA SER A 160 9.31 8.28 -14.03
C SER A 160 8.89 7.64 -15.36
N PRO A 161 9.84 7.16 -16.18
CA PRO A 161 9.54 6.42 -17.40
C PRO A 161 8.66 5.20 -17.16
N GLU A 162 8.82 4.49 -16.03
CA GLU A 162 7.96 3.35 -15.68
C GLU A 162 6.49 3.75 -15.51
N VAL A 163 6.24 4.86 -14.83
CA VAL A 163 4.89 5.41 -14.63
C VAL A 163 4.30 5.86 -15.97
N GLN A 164 5.09 6.57 -16.77
CA GLN A 164 4.67 7.00 -18.10
C GLN A 164 4.36 5.80 -19.01
N ALA A 165 5.07 4.68 -18.83
CA ALA A 165 4.96 3.43 -19.58
C ALA A 165 3.92 2.43 -19.05
N ALA A 166 3.16 2.75 -18.00
CA ALA A 166 2.10 1.89 -17.48
C ALA A 166 0.74 2.60 -17.36
N ARG A 167 -0.35 1.85 -17.53
CA ARG A 167 -1.71 2.25 -17.14
C ARG A 167 -2.30 1.18 -16.23
N PHE A 168 -2.94 1.59 -15.16
CA PHE A 168 -3.50 0.70 -14.16
C PHE A 168 -5.02 0.88 -14.09
N THR A 169 -5.75 -0.20 -13.88
CA THR A 169 -7.11 -0.14 -13.36
C THR A 169 -7.38 -1.35 -12.46
N MET A 170 -8.50 -1.31 -11.76
CA MET A 170 -8.95 -2.36 -10.87
C MET A 170 -10.42 -2.66 -11.15
N ILE A 171 -10.77 -3.94 -11.07
CA ILE A 171 -12.14 -4.43 -11.15
C ILE A 171 -12.53 -5.06 -9.81
N LEU A 172 -13.60 -4.58 -9.18
CA LEU A 172 -14.10 -5.13 -7.91
C LEU A 172 -15.09 -6.28 -8.13
N PHE A 173 -15.13 -7.19 -7.16
CA PHE A 173 -15.98 -8.37 -7.20
C PHE A 173 -16.88 -8.49 -5.96
N PRO A 174 -18.12 -8.96 -6.13
CA PRO A 174 -18.96 -9.37 -5.01
C PRO A 174 -18.31 -10.47 -4.17
N PHE A 175 -18.82 -10.63 -2.95
CA PHE A 175 -18.42 -11.72 -2.08
C PHE A 175 -18.67 -13.07 -2.79
N ASP A 176 -17.69 -13.97 -2.67
CA ASP A 176 -17.76 -15.34 -3.18
C ASP A 176 -18.12 -15.47 -4.68
N SER A 177 -17.66 -14.51 -5.49
CA SER A 177 -18.02 -14.44 -6.90
C SER A 177 -16.84 -14.07 -7.79
N ALA A 178 -16.82 -14.67 -8.99
CA ALA A 178 -15.97 -14.31 -10.12
C ALA A 178 -16.75 -13.62 -11.25
N ARG A 179 -18.01 -13.25 -11.02
CA ARG A 179 -18.82 -12.51 -11.99
C ARG A 179 -18.46 -11.03 -11.99
N ILE A 180 -18.07 -10.51 -13.16
CA ILE A 180 -17.91 -9.06 -13.38
C ILE A 180 -19.31 -8.43 -13.38
N VAL A 181 -19.51 -7.42 -12.52
CA VAL A 181 -20.78 -6.70 -12.43
C VAL A 181 -20.90 -5.63 -13.52
N PRO A 182 -22.11 -5.19 -13.90
CA PRO A 182 -22.29 -4.25 -15.01
C PRO A 182 -21.50 -2.94 -14.87
N ASP A 183 -21.40 -2.37 -13.68
CA ASP A 183 -20.66 -1.12 -13.43
C ASP A 183 -19.17 -1.29 -13.76
N GLU A 184 -18.60 -2.46 -13.45
CA GLU A 184 -17.20 -2.78 -13.74
C GLU A 184 -16.93 -3.08 -15.22
N MET A 185 -17.96 -3.46 -15.99
CA MET A 185 -17.82 -3.57 -17.44
C MET A 185 -17.52 -2.21 -18.09
N GLN A 186 -18.01 -1.12 -17.51
CA GLN A 186 -17.70 0.24 -18.00
C GLN A 186 -16.25 0.61 -17.68
N THR A 187 -15.77 0.32 -16.47
CA THR A 187 -14.35 0.48 -16.07
C THR A 187 -13.42 -0.25 -17.05
N MET A 188 -13.77 -1.47 -17.42
CA MET A 188 -12.99 -2.28 -18.37
C MET A 188 -13.00 -1.71 -19.79
N ALA A 189 -14.16 -1.23 -20.27
CA ALA A 189 -14.25 -0.60 -21.59
C ALA A 189 -13.38 0.66 -21.70
N GLU A 190 -13.35 1.47 -20.63
CA GLU A 190 -12.49 2.65 -20.57
C GLU A 190 -11.01 2.28 -20.57
N LEU A 191 -10.61 1.22 -19.85
CA LEU A 191 -9.23 0.71 -19.91
C LEU A 191 -8.84 0.32 -21.33
N ILE A 192 -9.69 -0.40 -22.05
CA ILE A 192 -9.40 -0.85 -23.43
C ILE A 192 -9.20 0.35 -24.35
N ARG A 193 -10.05 1.38 -24.22
CA ARG A 193 -9.92 2.64 -24.97
C ARG A 193 -8.59 3.34 -24.67
N ILE A 194 -8.22 3.44 -23.38
CA ILE A 194 -6.94 4.01 -22.94
C ILE A 194 -5.78 3.16 -23.48
N ALA A 195 -5.86 1.84 -23.37
CA ALA A 195 -4.84 0.90 -23.83
C ALA A 195 -4.60 1.06 -25.34
N GLY A 196 -5.66 1.11 -26.16
CA GLY A 196 -5.55 1.30 -27.61
C GLY A 196 -4.78 2.56 -27.99
N ASN A 197 -5.07 3.69 -27.33
CA ASN A 197 -4.33 4.94 -27.52
C ASN A 197 -2.92 4.90 -26.95
N PHE A 198 -2.73 4.09 -25.90
CA PHE A 198 -1.43 3.91 -25.30
C PHE A 198 -0.50 3.16 -26.24
N GLY A 199 -0.96 2.13 -26.96
CA GLY A 199 -0.10 1.27 -27.78
C GLY A 199 0.57 0.21 -26.91
N PHE A 200 -0.26 -0.69 -26.39
CA PHE A 200 0.12 -1.70 -25.40
C PHE A 200 0.88 -2.89 -26.00
N SER A 201 1.73 -3.51 -25.20
CA SER A 201 2.46 -4.73 -25.60
C SER A 201 2.31 -5.88 -24.62
N VAL A 202 1.98 -5.61 -23.36
CA VAL A 202 1.66 -6.64 -22.35
C VAL A 202 0.56 -6.10 -21.45
N ILE A 203 -0.42 -6.95 -21.14
CA ILE A 203 -1.47 -6.72 -20.17
C ILE A 203 -1.34 -7.76 -19.06
N GLU A 204 -1.08 -7.34 -17.83
CA GLU A 204 -0.99 -8.23 -16.67
C GLU A 204 -2.31 -8.18 -15.91
N VAL A 205 -2.87 -9.34 -15.58
CA VAL A 205 -4.18 -9.49 -14.91
C VAL A 205 -3.96 -10.31 -13.65
N GLU A 206 -4.05 -9.66 -12.49
CA GLU A 206 -3.73 -10.25 -11.19
C GLU A 206 -4.98 -10.36 -10.33
N GLY A 207 -5.38 -11.58 -9.97
CA GLY A 207 -6.54 -11.83 -9.12
C GLY A 207 -6.23 -11.86 -7.63
N HIS A 208 -7.15 -11.33 -6.82
CA HIS A 208 -7.05 -11.31 -5.34
C HIS A 208 -8.39 -11.64 -4.65
N THR A 209 -8.31 -12.00 -3.37
CA THR A 209 -9.47 -12.19 -2.47
C THR A 209 -9.29 -11.44 -1.16
N ASP A 210 -10.38 -11.30 -0.40
CA ASP A 210 -10.28 -11.03 1.03
C ASP A 210 -9.81 -12.29 1.79
N ARG A 211 -9.69 -12.17 3.12
CA ARG A 211 -9.15 -13.24 3.97
C ARG A 211 -10.25 -14.18 4.50
N GLN A 212 -11.44 -14.15 3.91
CA GLN A 212 -12.52 -15.06 4.29
C GLN A 212 -12.37 -16.38 3.52
N GLY A 213 -12.27 -17.50 4.23
CA GLY A 213 -12.16 -18.84 3.63
C GLY A 213 -10.76 -19.42 3.80
N THR A 214 -10.49 -20.53 3.11
CA THR A 214 -9.16 -21.16 3.16
C THR A 214 -8.23 -20.55 2.11
N ALA A 215 -6.92 -20.54 2.38
CA ALA A 215 -5.92 -20.05 1.43
C ALA A 215 -6.01 -20.75 0.05
N LEU A 216 -6.26 -22.07 0.02
CA LEU A 216 -6.43 -22.83 -1.22
C LEU A 216 -7.69 -22.40 -1.99
N TYR A 217 -8.81 -22.23 -1.28
CA TYR A 217 -10.04 -21.73 -1.88
C TYR A 217 -9.83 -20.32 -2.48
N ASN A 218 -9.23 -19.44 -1.69
CA ASN A 218 -8.93 -18.07 -2.09
C ASN A 218 -7.99 -18.00 -3.30
N LYS A 219 -6.99 -18.89 -3.38
CA LYS A 219 -6.14 -19.02 -4.57
C LYS A 219 -6.96 -19.40 -5.80
N SER A 220 -7.86 -20.39 -5.70
CA SER A 220 -8.72 -20.79 -6.81
C SER A 220 -9.70 -19.69 -7.24
N LEU A 221 -10.38 -19.04 -6.28
CA LEU A 221 -11.33 -17.96 -6.56
C LEU A 221 -10.64 -16.75 -7.23
N SER A 222 -9.45 -16.38 -6.75
CA SER A 222 -8.67 -15.32 -7.38
C SER A 222 -8.29 -15.64 -8.83
N ARG A 223 -7.97 -16.91 -9.14
CA ARG A 223 -7.70 -17.36 -10.50
C ARG A 223 -8.94 -17.25 -11.38
N SER A 224 -10.10 -17.70 -10.90
CA SER A 224 -11.36 -17.58 -11.64
C SER A 224 -11.73 -16.13 -11.95
N ARG A 225 -11.48 -15.19 -11.02
CA ARG A 225 -11.67 -13.75 -11.28
C ARG A 225 -10.76 -13.22 -12.38
N ALA A 226 -9.47 -13.57 -12.32
CA ALA A 226 -8.50 -13.13 -13.31
C ALA A 226 -8.79 -13.72 -14.71
N ASP A 227 -9.19 -15.00 -14.77
CA ASP A 227 -9.61 -15.65 -16.02
C ASP A 227 -10.89 -15.00 -16.59
N ALA A 228 -11.85 -14.59 -15.75
CA ALA A 228 -13.06 -13.88 -16.19
C ALA A 228 -12.73 -12.52 -16.83
N VAL A 229 -11.79 -11.78 -16.25
CA VAL A 229 -11.29 -10.51 -16.84
C VAL A 229 -10.54 -10.78 -18.14
N SER A 230 -9.66 -11.78 -18.17
CA SER A 230 -8.92 -12.16 -19.39
C SER A 230 -9.88 -12.52 -20.55
N LEU A 231 -10.92 -13.31 -20.27
CA LEU A 231 -11.95 -13.63 -21.26
C LEU A 231 -12.68 -12.38 -21.75
N ALA A 232 -13.06 -11.49 -20.83
CA ALA A 232 -13.76 -10.27 -21.21
C ALA A 232 -12.90 -9.32 -22.05
N LEU A 233 -11.60 -9.22 -21.76
CA LEU A 233 -10.64 -8.49 -22.62
C LEU A 233 -10.55 -9.12 -24.02
N ALA A 234 -10.48 -10.45 -24.11
CA ALA A 234 -10.44 -11.16 -25.38
C ALA A 234 -11.71 -10.92 -26.22
N MET A 235 -12.89 -10.92 -25.58
CA MET A 235 -14.16 -10.59 -26.24
C MET A 235 -14.22 -9.16 -26.79
N GLN A 236 -13.38 -8.25 -26.27
CA GLN A 236 -13.24 -6.88 -26.74
C GLN A 236 -12.12 -6.72 -27.79
N GLY A 237 -11.56 -7.83 -28.27
CA GLY A 237 -10.58 -7.84 -29.35
C GLY A 237 -9.12 -7.74 -28.90
N ILE A 238 -8.84 -7.81 -27.59
CA ILE A 238 -7.48 -7.91 -27.09
C ILE A 238 -6.93 -9.31 -27.39
N PRO A 239 -5.81 -9.45 -28.13
CA PRO A 239 -5.21 -10.75 -28.39
C PRO A 239 -4.80 -11.46 -27.08
N PRO A 240 -5.22 -12.72 -26.84
CA PRO A 240 -4.91 -13.44 -25.60
C PRO A 240 -3.41 -13.58 -25.31
N GLU A 241 -2.56 -13.61 -26.34
CA GLU A 241 -1.10 -13.68 -26.22
C GLU A 241 -0.47 -12.44 -25.55
N LEU A 242 -1.18 -11.31 -25.53
CA LEU A 242 -0.74 -10.11 -24.83
C LEU A 242 -1.12 -10.13 -23.36
N VAL A 243 -1.98 -11.07 -22.93
CA VAL A 243 -2.53 -11.13 -21.57
C VAL A 243 -1.79 -12.16 -20.72
N LYS A 244 -1.21 -11.72 -19.60
CA LYS A 244 -0.58 -12.56 -18.58
C LYS A 244 -1.45 -12.64 -17.34
N VAL A 245 -1.89 -13.84 -16.96
CA VAL A 245 -2.78 -14.05 -15.81
C VAL A 245 -2.01 -14.58 -14.61
N SER A 246 -2.18 -13.93 -13.45
CA SER A 246 -1.68 -14.37 -12.15
C SER A 246 -2.79 -14.40 -11.11
N ALA A 247 -2.62 -15.22 -10.07
CA ALA A 247 -3.60 -15.39 -9.00
C ALA A 247 -2.87 -15.35 -7.65
N HIS A 248 -3.27 -14.47 -6.73
CA HIS A 248 -2.58 -14.29 -5.45
C HIS A 248 -3.40 -14.74 -4.24
N GLY A 249 -4.69 -15.05 -4.43
CA GLY A 249 -5.61 -15.30 -3.33
C GLY A 249 -5.59 -14.15 -2.32
N GLU A 250 -5.50 -14.50 -1.05
CA GLU A 250 -5.49 -13.56 0.08
C GLU A 250 -4.09 -13.06 0.47
N SER A 251 -3.03 -13.51 -0.24
CA SER A 251 -1.63 -13.26 0.14
C SER A 251 -1.15 -11.82 -0.11
N ARG A 252 -1.86 -11.06 -0.94
CA ARG A 252 -1.57 -9.67 -1.30
C ARG A 252 -2.80 -8.79 -1.06
N PRO A 253 -3.20 -8.56 0.20
CA PRO A 253 -4.33 -7.71 0.52
C PRO A 253 -4.02 -6.26 0.15
N ARG A 254 -5.01 -5.56 -0.38
CA ARG A 254 -4.96 -4.11 -0.62
C ARG A 254 -5.21 -3.35 0.67
N VAL A 255 -6.22 -3.79 1.42
CA VAL A 255 -6.52 -3.34 2.78
C VAL A 255 -6.21 -4.49 3.71
N THR A 256 -5.24 -4.28 4.59
CA THR A 256 -4.88 -5.29 5.57
C THR A 256 -6.03 -5.54 6.52
N THR A 257 -6.34 -6.81 6.71
CA THR A 257 -7.35 -7.26 7.67
C THR A 257 -6.85 -8.50 8.41
N ALA A 258 -7.45 -8.80 9.56
CA ALA A 258 -7.18 -10.06 10.25
C ALA A 258 -7.71 -11.25 9.42
N ASP A 259 -7.26 -12.45 9.77
CA ASP A 259 -7.77 -13.67 9.14
C ASP A 259 -9.29 -13.82 9.33
N GLY A 260 -9.99 -14.28 8.29
CA GLY A 260 -11.45 -14.42 8.31
C GLY A 260 -12.23 -13.11 8.14
N VAL A 261 -11.56 -11.95 8.05
CA VAL A 261 -12.25 -10.66 7.89
C VAL A 261 -12.58 -10.39 6.42
N ARG A 262 -13.83 -9.99 6.18
CA ARG A 262 -14.31 -9.59 4.86
C ARG A 262 -13.91 -8.14 4.58
N GLU A 263 -13.42 -7.91 3.37
CA GLU A 263 -12.99 -6.58 2.94
C GLU A 263 -13.25 -6.42 1.44
N PRO A 264 -14.29 -5.67 1.03
CA PRO A 264 -14.63 -5.47 -0.37
C PRO A 264 -13.48 -5.01 -1.26
N LEU A 265 -12.61 -4.13 -0.76
CA LEU A 265 -11.48 -3.62 -1.54
C LEU A 265 -10.40 -4.68 -1.80
N ASN A 266 -10.40 -5.79 -1.06
CA ASN A 266 -9.50 -6.91 -1.32
C ASN A 266 -10.03 -7.86 -2.42
N ARG A 267 -11.33 -7.87 -2.67
CA ARG A 267 -11.96 -8.71 -3.69
C ARG A 267 -11.88 -8.03 -5.05
N ARG A 268 -10.73 -8.18 -5.69
CA ARG A 268 -10.38 -7.41 -6.88
C ARG A 268 -9.58 -8.20 -7.91
N VAL A 269 -9.56 -7.67 -9.13
CA VAL A 269 -8.53 -7.94 -10.12
C VAL A 269 -7.81 -6.64 -10.43
N GLU A 270 -6.50 -6.67 -10.39
CA GLU A 270 -5.62 -5.58 -10.81
C GLU A 270 -5.22 -5.80 -12.28
N ILE A 271 -5.30 -4.75 -13.10
CA ILE A 271 -4.98 -4.81 -14.53
C ILE A 271 -3.93 -3.76 -14.88
N TRP A 272 -2.84 -4.23 -15.45
CA TRP A 272 -1.67 -3.44 -15.82
C TRP A 272 -1.48 -3.46 -17.33
N VAL A 273 -1.56 -2.31 -17.98
CA VAL A 273 -1.22 -2.16 -19.39
C VAL A 273 0.17 -1.55 -19.47
N ARG A 274 1.14 -2.30 -20.00
CA ARG A 274 2.55 -1.87 -20.06
C ARG A 274 3.02 -1.66 -21.49
N LYS A 275 3.89 -0.67 -21.65
CA LYS A 275 4.80 -0.54 -22.78
C LYS A 275 6.15 -1.17 -22.44
N PRO A 276 6.85 -1.72 -23.44
CA PRO A 276 8.25 -2.04 -23.30
C PRO A 276 9.01 -0.75 -22.99
N LEU A 277 9.82 -0.75 -21.93
CA LEU A 277 10.77 0.33 -21.70
C LEU A 277 11.87 0.22 -22.76
N GLU A 278 12.21 1.33 -23.44
CA GLU A 278 13.18 1.31 -24.55
C GLU A 278 14.54 0.69 -24.16
N HIS A 279 14.95 0.83 -22.90
CA HIS A 279 16.20 0.25 -22.39
C HIS A 279 16.14 -1.27 -22.14
N ALA A 280 14.94 -1.87 -22.09
CA ALA A 280 14.74 -3.32 -21.97
C ALA A 280 14.70 -4.03 -23.34
N MET A 281 14.87 -3.28 -24.44
CA MET A 281 14.87 -3.80 -25.80
C MET A 281 16.29 -3.88 -26.33
N THR A 282 16.87 -5.09 -26.40
CA THR A 282 18.10 -5.32 -27.16
C THR A 282 17.81 -5.16 -28.65
N LYS A 283 18.44 -4.18 -29.31
CA LYS A 283 18.42 -4.04 -30.76
C LYS A 283 19.09 -5.26 -31.40
N THR A 284 18.38 -5.98 -32.27
CA THR A 284 19.00 -6.85 -33.26
C THR A 284 18.34 -6.57 -34.61
N ASN A 285 19.11 -6.15 -35.61
CA ASN A 285 18.67 -5.86 -36.98
C ASN A 285 17.46 -4.92 -37.13
N GLY A 286 17.39 -3.83 -36.36
CA GLY A 286 16.37 -2.79 -36.55
C GLY A 286 14.94 -3.20 -36.18
N GLN A 287 14.76 -4.39 -35.60
CA GLN A 287 13.49 -4.85 -35.03
C GLN A 287 13.60 -4.91 -33.51
N TYR A 288 12.57 -4.42 -32.84
CA TYR A 288 12.47 -4.42 -31.39
C TYR A 288 11.95 -5.79 -30.92
N ASN A 289 12.76 -6.55 -30.18
CA ASN A 289 12.35 -7.81 -29.56
C ASN A 289 12.28 -7.64 -28.03
N THR A 290 11.21 -8.15 -27.43
CA THR A 290 11.09 -8.25 -25.96
C THR A 290 12.08 -9.29 -25.45
N ALA A 291 13.01 -8.90 -24.57
CA ALA A 291 13.87 -9.86 -23.90
C ALA A 291 13.00 -10.85 -23.11
N ARG A 292 13.16 -12.15 -23.39
CA ARG A 292 12.61 -13.21 -22.52
C ARG A 292 13.32 -13.08 -21.18
N VAL A 293 12.56 -12.76 -20.14
CA VAL A 293 12.98 -13.02 -18.76
C VAL A 293 12.78 -14.51 -18.57
N GLU A 294 13.88 -15.26 -18.44
CA GLU A 294 13.89 -16.68 -18.03
C GLU A 294 13.41 -16.85 -16.59
#